data_AF-U9TMK2-F1
#
_entry.id   AF-U9TMK2-F1
#
_cell.length_a   1.000
_cell.length_b   1.000
_cell.length_c   1.000
_cell.angle_alpha   90.00
_cell.angle_beta   90.00
_cell.angle_gamma   90.00
#
_symmetry.space_group_name_H-M   'P 1'
#
loop_
_entity.id
_entity.type
_entity.pdbx_description
1 polymer ?
#
loop_
_entity_poly.entity_id
_entity_poly.type
_entity_poly.pdbx_seq_one_letter_code
_entity_poly.pdbx_strand_id
1 'polypeptide(L)'
;MSEKEYQNQVQSLIVKRLETPKNLGQETQKYWQHISSGYYEFDRDDTDVEEIRKITKQDFLEFYNKFIIPNSSNFKKLSVHLRSQKNSQSKTSVNDKENETLELELKEGNEIIDDIVLWKSHMKLGPAPTPVIMFNDSISKL
;
A
#
# COMPACT_ATOMS: atom_id res chain seq x y z
N MET A 1 21.04 0.40 10.27
CA MET A 1 20.91 1.75 9.68
C MET A 1 21.35 2.77 10.71
N SER A 2 22.38 3.54 10.37
CA SER A 2 22.83 4.68 11.17
C SER A 2 21.83 5.84 11.10
N GLU A 3 21.92 6.81 12.01
CA GLU A 3 21.06 8.00 11.96
C GLU A 3 21.26 8.79 10.67
N LYS A 4 22.52 8.94 10.23
CA LYS A 4 22.85 9.62 8.97
C LYS A 4 22.19 8.97 7.76
N GLU A 5 22.21 7.63 7.68
CA GLU A 5 21.55 6.91 6.59
C GLU A 5 20.04 7.11 6.61
N TYR A 6 19.40 7.09 7.79
CA TYR A 6 17.97 7.36 7.92
C TYR A 6 17.62 8.76 7.42
N GLN A 7 18.35 9.79 7.88
CA GLN A 7 18.13 11.18 7.45
C GLN A 7 18.33 11.36 5.94
N ASN A 8 19.30 10.65 5.33
CA ASN A 8 19.47 10.65 3.88
C ASN A 8 18.25 10.05 3.14
N GLN A 9 17.61 9.01 3.69
CA GLN A 9 16.40 8.43 3.11
C GLN A 9 15.20 9.38 3.25
N VAL A 10 15.03 10.01 4.43
CA VAL A 10 14.01 11.03 4.67
C VAL A 10 14.17 12.18 3.69
N GLN A 11 15.39 12.70 3.53
CA GLN A 11 15.67 13.79 2.59
C GLN A 11 15.36 13.39 1.13
N SER A 12 15.73 12.16 0.75
CA SER A 12 15.45 11.64 -0.60
C SER A 12 13.94 11.53 -0.87
N LEU A 13 13.15 11.15 0.15
CA LEU A 13 11.70 11.11 0.07
C LEU A 13 11.10 12.52 -0.06
N ILE A 14 11.58 13.48 0.72
CA ILE A 14 11.15 14.89 0.64
C ILE A 14 11.41 15.47 -0.75
N VAL A 15 12.61 15.29 -1.29
CA VAL A 15 12.96 15.76 -2.64
C VAL A 15 12.04 15.16 -3.70
N LYS A 16 11.71 13.87 -3.57
CA LYS A 16 10.78 13.19 -4.49
C LYS A 16 9.35 13.73 -4.37
N ARG A 17 8.90 14.08 -3.16
CA ARG A 17 7.56 14.65 -2.92
C ARG A 17 7.42 16.06 -3.47
N LEU A 18 8.45 16.89 -3.32
CA LEU A 18 8.48 18.27 -3.81
C LEU A 18 8.90 18.40 -5.28
N GLU A 19 9.03 17.30 -6.01
CA GLU A 19 9.38 17.36 -7.43
C GLU A 19 8.27 18.06 -8.22
N THR A 20 8.63 19.14 -8.92
CA THR A 20 7.68 19.88 -9.73
C THR A 20 7.31 19.08 -11.00
N PRO A 21 6.04 19.10 -11.43
CA PRO A 21 5.64 18.47 -12.67
C PRO A 21 6.46 18.99 -13.86
N LYS A 22 7.01 18.07 -14.66
CA LYS A 22 7.84 18.40 -15.83
C LYS A 22 7.02 18.78 -17.06
N ASN A 23 5.73 18.49 -17.05
CA ASN A 23 4.80 18.78 -18.14
C ASN A 23 3.35 18.83 -17.62
N LEU A 24 2.47 19.38 -18.47
CA LEU A 24 1.05 19.53 -18.17
C LEU A 24 0.34 18.20 -17.88
N GLY A 25 0.77 17.10 -18.51
CA GLY A 25 0.18 15.77 -18.26
C GLY A 25 0.44 15.29 -16.84
N GLN A 26 1.64 15.51 -16.30
CA GLN A 26 1.98 15.21 -14.92
C GLN A 26 1.20 16.08 -13.92
N GLU A 27 1.10 17.38 -14.20
CA GLU A 27 0.33 18.30 -13.36
C GLU A 27 -1.17 17.94 -13.35
N THR A 28 -1.73 17.68 -14.54
CA THR A 28 -3.12 17.24 -14.69
C THR A 28 -3.37 15.95 -13.91
N GLN A 29 -2.47 14.96 -14.03
CA GLN A 29 -2.60 13.71 -13.30
C GLN A 29 -2.53 13.92 -11.78
N LYS A 30 -1.66 14.81 -11.30
CA LYS A 30 -1.54 15.16 -9.88
C LYS A 30 -2.87 15.71 -9.35
N TYR A 31 -3.44 16.74 -9.97
CA TYR A 31 -4.73 17.28 -9.52
C TYR A 31 -5.89 16.31 -9.71
N TRP A 32 -5.89 15.53 -10.79
CA TRP A 32 -6.94 14.55 -11.05
C TRP A 32 -7.00 13.45 -9.98
N GLN A 33 -5.87 13.06 -9.38
CA GLN A 33 -5.85 12.13 -8.25
C GLN A 33 -6.60 12.70 -7.03
N HIS A 34 -6.48 13.98 -6.73
CA HIS A 34 -7.22 14.62 -5.62
C HIS A 34 -8.71 14.74 -5.90
N ILE A 35 -9.09 15.03 -7.15
CA ILE A 35 -10.49 15.12 -7.58
C ILE A 35 -11.15 13.74 -7.57
N SER A 36 -10.54 12.76 -8.23
CA SER A 36 -11.10 11.41 -8.38
C SER A 36 -11.15 10.62 -7.06
N SER A 37 -10.27 10.93 -6.11
CA SER A 37 -10.30 10.32 -4.77
C SER A 37 -11.31 10.96 -3.82
N GLY A 38 -11.78 12.18 -4.11
CA GLY A 38 -12.75 12.92 -3.27
C GLY A 38 -12.16 13.61 -2.03
N TYR A 39 -10.84 13.59 -1.84
CA TYR A 39 -10.18 14.27 -0.71
C TYR A 39 -9.93 15.77 -0.98
N TYR A 40 -9.76 16.17 -2.24
CA TYR A 40 -9.51 17.56 -2.66
C TYR A 40 -8.34 18.27 -1.94
N GLU A 41 -7.34 17.50 -1.51
CA GLU A 41 -6.17 18.00 -0.77
C GLU A 41 -5.04 18.41 -1.73
N PHE A 42 -5.18 19.56 -2.39
CA PHE A 42 -4.25 19.96 -3.46
C PHE A 42 -2.85 20.38 -2.97
N ASP A 43 -2.72 20.74 -1.69
CA ASP A 43 -1.49 21.09 -0.98
C ASP A 43 -0.85 19.90 -0.24
N ARG A 44 -1.33 18.68 -0.49
CA ARG A 44 -0.89 17.46 0.20
C ARG A 44 0.62 17.28 0.23
N ASP A 45 1.34 17.55 -0.87
CA ASP A 45 2.78 17.30 -0.90
C ASP A 45 3.53 18.19 0.11
N ASP A 46 3.09 19.44 0.30
CA ASP A 46 3.69 20.36 1.27
C ASP A 46 3.35 19.92 2.70
N THR A 47 2.08 19.60 2.96
CA THR A 47 1.61 19.10 4.26
C THR A 47 2.28 17.78 4.66
N ASP A 48 2.37 16.82 3.73
CA ASP A 48 3.02 15.52 3.94
C ASP A 48 4.52 15.73 4.25
N VAL A 49 5.20 16.67 3.59
CA VAL A 49 6.63 16.96 3.85
C VAL A 49 6.85 17.54 5.24
N GLU A 50 5.99 18.45 5.69
CA GLU A 50 6.07 19.00 7.04
C GLU A 50 5.88 17.92 8.12
N GLU A 51 5.01 16.93 7.88
CA GLU A 51 4.86 15.78 8.78
C GLU A 51 6.04 14.82 8.70
N ILE A 52 6.53 14.49 7.48
CA ILE A 52 7.67 13.58 7.28
C ILE A 52 8.92 14.06 8.03
N ARG A 53 9.16 15.38 8.07
CA ARG A 53 10.30 15.97 8.81
C ARG A 53 10.27 15.71 10.31
N LYS A 54 9.09 15.47 10.88
CA LYS A 54 8.90 15.22 12.32
C LYS A 54 9.12 13.76 12.70
N ILE A 55 9.07 12.84 11.72
CA ILE A 55 9.15 11.39 11.97
C ILE A 55 10.58 10.98 12.34
N THR A 56 10.75 10.47 13.55
CA THR A 56 12.04 9.95 14.01
C THR A 56 12.26 8.51 13.53
N LYS A 57 13.52 8.07 13.53
CA LYS A 57 13.86 6.67 13.24
C LYS A 57 13.15 5.71 14.20
N GLN A 58 12.95 6.11 15.45
CA GLN A 58 12.28 5.30 16.46
C GLN A 58 10.79 5.13 16.11
N ASP A 59 10.10 6.21 15.74
CA ASP A 59 8.69 6.15 15.28
C ASP A 59 8.54 5.20 14.09
N PHE A 60 9.48 5.25 13.14
CA PHE A 60 9.48 4.35 11.99
C PHE A 60 9.67 2.88 12.39
N LEU A 61 10.58 2.59 13.33
CA LEU A 61 10.79 1.24 13.83
C LEU A 61 9.56 0.72 14.59
N GLU A 62 8.91 1.57 15.37
CA GLU A 62 7.67 1.23 16.07
C GLU A 62 6.54 0.93 15.09
N PHE A 63 6.39 1.75 14.05
CA PHE A 63 5.44 1.49 12.96
C PHE A 63 5.72 0.13 12.29
N TYR A 64 6.98 -0.15 11.95
CA TYR A 64 7.39 -1.40 11.32
C TYR A 64 7.07 -2.61 12.20
N ASN A 65 7.49 -2.55 13.47
CA ASN A 65 7.25 -3.62 14.45
C ASN A 65 5.75 -3.85 14.68
N LYS A 66 4.94 -2.78 14.65
CA LYS A 66 3.50 -2.87 14.90
C LYS A 66 2.71 -3.36 13.71
N PHE A 67 3.01 -2.94 12.48
CA PHE A 67 2.11 -3.20 11.34
C PHE A 67 2.70 -4.11 10.26
N ILE A 68 4.03 -4.30 10.22
CA ILE A 68 4.71 -4.98 9.12
C ILE A 68 5.31 -6.34 9.54
N ILE A 69 5.75 -6.48 10.80
CA ILE A 69 6.33 -7.75 11.27
C ILE A 69 5.23 -8.84 11.41
N PRO A 70 5.45 -10.06 10.88
CA PRO A 70 4.46 -11.15 10.92
C PRO A 70 3.98 -11.54 12.32
N ASN A 71 4.84 -11.39 13.33
CA ASN A 71 4.54 -11.75 14.71
C ASN A 71 3.69 -10.68 15.45
N SER A 72 3.36 -9.56 14.79
CA SER A 72 2.54 -8.52 15.40
C SER A 72 1.05 -8.86 15.30
N SER A 73 0.29 -8.53 16.35
CA SER A 73 -1.17 -8.68 16.37
C SER A 73 -1.91 -7.78 15.38
N ASN A 74 -1.29 -6.68 14.92
CA ASN A 74 -1.88 -5.77 13.93
C ASN A 74 -1.39 -6.04 12.50
N PHE A 75 -0.59 -7.08 12.30
CA PHE A 75 -0.11 -7.47 11.00
C PHE A 75 -1.28 -7.89 10.09
N LYS A 76 -1.34 -7.32 8.89
CA LYS A 76 -2.35 -7.66 7.88
C LYS A 76 -1.64 -7.89 6.55
N LYS A 77 -1.88 -9.04 5.94
CA LYS A 77 -1.29 -9.43 4.65
C LYS A 77 -2.33 -10.07 3.75
N LEU A 78 -2.29 -9.73 2.47
CA LEU A 78 -3.00 -10.41 1.40
C LEU A 78 -1.97 -10.84 0.35
N SER A 79 -1.98 -12.12 -0.04
CA SER A 79 -1.09 -12.66 -1.08
C SER A 79 -1.91 -13.17 -2.24
N VAL A 80 -1.57 -12.77 -3.47
CA VAL A 80 -2.24 -13.21 -4.69
C VAL A 80 -1.26 -14.04 -5.51
N HIS A 81 -1.56 -15.34 -5.66
CA HIS A 81 -0.70 -16.28 -6.38
C HIS A 81 -1.32 -16.58 -7.74
N LEU A 82 -0.62 -16.25 -8.83
CA LEU A 82 -1.08 -16.53 -10.19
C LEU A 82 -0.37 -17.79 -10.72
N ARG A 83 -1.14 -18.83 -11.06
CA ARG A 83 -0.60 -20.08 -11.62
C ARG A 83 -0.58 -20.01 -13.15
N SER A 84 0.59 -20.30 -13.74
CA SER A 84 0.73 -20.41 -15.20
C SER A 84 -0.02 -21.62 -15.74
N GLN A 85 -0.75 -21.42 -16.84
CA GLN A 85 -1.47 -22.50 -17.55
C GLN A 85 -0.53 -23.37 -18.41
N LYS A 86 0.67 -22.88 -18.75
CA LYS A 86 1.63 -23.57 -19.64
C LYS A 86 2.42 -24.71 -18.97
N ASN A 87 2.45 -24.78 -17.63
CA ASN A 87 3.15 -25.84 -16.89
C ASN A 87 2.35 -27.16 -16.81
N SER A 88 1.21 -27.27 -17.49
CA SER A 88 0.37 -28.46 -17.48
C SER A 88 0.84 -29.57 -18.44
N GLN A 89 1.88 -29.32 -19.26
CA GLN A 89 2.32 -30.23 -20.33
C GLN A 89 3.84 -30.41 -20.43
N SER A 90 4.57 -30.46 -19.32
CA SER A 90 5.98 -30.90 -19.34
C SER A 90 6.15 -32.24 -18.60
N LYS A 91 6.00 -33.31 -19.38
CA LYS A 91 6.63 -34.64 -19.25
C LYS A 91 6.38 -35.43 -17.96
N THR A 92 5.25 -36.14 -17.94
CA THR A 92 5.18 -37.46 -17.31
C THR A 92 6.06 -38.43 -18.11
N SER A 93 7.22 -38.75 -17.56
CA SER A 93 7.82 -40.06 -17.78
C SER A 93 8.55 -40.48 -16.51
N VAL A 94 7.93 -41.50 -15.89
CA VAL A 94 8.45 -42.48 -14.93
C VAL A 94 7.97 -42.30 -13.47
N ASN A 95 7.07 -43.22 -13.14
CA ASN A 95 6.67 -43.80 -11.86
C ASN A 95 5.78 -43.00 -10.90
N ASP A 96 4.54 -43.50 -10.84
CA ASP A 96 3.60 -43.49 -9.73
C ASP A 96 4.27 -43.36 -8.35
N LYS A 97 4.13 -42.18 -7.75
CA LYS A 97 3.52 -41.96 -6.44
C LYS A 97 3.35 -40.47 -6.23
N GLU A 98 2.16 -40.14 -5.73
CA GLU A 98 1.74 -38.82 -5.27
C GLU A 98 1.39 -37.85 -6.40
N ASN A 99 0.08 -37.64 -6.56
CA ASN A 99 -0.44 -36.34 -6.94
C ASN A 99 0.14 -35.34 -5.93
N GLU A 100 1.32 -34.82 -6.20
CA GLU A 100 1.87 -33.68 -5.48
C GLU A 100 1.09 -32.46 -5.99
N THR A 101 -0.19 -32.40 -5.60
CA THR A 101 -0.70 -31.15 -5.03
C THR A 101 0.42 -30.72 -4.10
N LEU A 102 1.31 -29.85 -4.59
CA LEU A 102 2.07 -28.95 -3.74
C LEU A 102 1.01 -28.06 -3.08
N GLU A 103 0.21 -28.66 -2.19
CA GLU A 103 -0.37 -28.03 -1.04
C GLU A 103 0.85 -27.49 -0.34
N LEU A 104 1.26 -26.29 -0.75
CA LEU A 104 2.14 -25.46 0.04
C LEU A 104 1.40 -25.34 1.36
N GLU A 105 1.78 -26.20 2.32
CA GLU A 105 1.23 -26.19 3.66
C GLU A 105 1.29 -24.73 4.09
N LEU A 106 0.10 -24.13 4.17
CA LEU A 106 -0.02 -22.74 4.52
C LEU A 106 0.59 -22.62 5.90
N LYS A 107 1.55 -21.70 6.05
CA LYS A 107 2.03 -21.37 7.40
C LYS A 107 0.83 -21.04 8.27
N GLU A 108 0.89 -21.46 9.52
CA GLU A 108 -0.16 -21.25 10.51
C GLU A 108 -0.68 -19.79 10.46
N GLY A 109 -2.00 -19.65 10.41
CA GLY A 109 -2.68 -18.35 10.33
C GLY A 109 -2.94 -17.80 8.92
N ASN A 110 -2.53 -18.48 7.84
CA ASN A 110 -2.99 -18.13 6.49
C ASN A 110 -4.26 -18.89 6.10
N GLU A 111 -5.18 -18.20 5.45
CA GLU A 111 -6.45 -18.74 4.93
C GLU A 111 -6.45 -18.63 3.40
N ILE A 112 -6.85 -19.70 2.71
CA ILE A 112 -7.12 -19.64 1.27
C ILE A 112 -8.51 -19.05 1.06
N ILE A 113 -8.59 -18.05 0.18
CA ILE A 113 -9.85 -17.42 -0.21
C ILE A 113 -10.40 -18.15 -1.43
N ASP A 114 -11.37 -19.03 -1.21
CA ASP A 114 -12.06 -19.76 -2.29
C ASP A 114 -13.17 -18.94 -2.95
N ASP A 115 -13.93 -18.20 -2.14
CA ASP A 115 -15.00 -17.30 -2.60
C ASP A 115 -14.69 -15.85 -2.20
N ILE A 116 -14.33 -15.04 -3.19
CA ILE A 116 -13.99 -13.63 -2.99
C ILE A 116 -15.18 -12.77 -2.53
N VAL A 117 -16.41 -13.12 -2.92
CA VAL A 117 -17.61 -12.36 -2.57
C VAL A 117 -17.96 -12.63 -1.11
N LEU A 118 -17.97 -13.90 -0.71
CA LEU A 118 -18.20 -14.29 0.67
C LEU A 118 -17.09 -13.74 1.58
N TRP A 119 -15.84 -13.81 1.18
CA TRP A 119 -14.74 -13.26 1.96
C TRP A 119 -14.90 -11.74 2.17
N LYS A 120 -15.20 -10.99 1.10
CA LYS A 120 -15.42 -9.52 1.19
C LYS A 120 -16.60 -9.15 2.08
N SER A 121 -17.68 -9.93 2.11
CA SER A 121 -18.86 -9.60 2.92
C SER A 121 -18.61 -9.66 4.43
N HIS A 122 -17.60 -10.43 4.87
CA HIS A 122 -17.19 -10.51 6.27
C HIS A 122 -16.16 -9.44 6.66
N MET A 123 -15.68 -8.63 5.72
CA MET A 123 -14.71 -7.58 6.00
C MET A 123 -15.38 -6.28 6.46
N LYS A 124 -14.74 -5.58 7.38
CA LYS A 124 -15.10 -4.21 7.70
C LYS A 124 -14.63 -3.29 6.58
N LEU A 125 -15.55 -2.51 6.02
CA LEU A 125 -15.23 -1.46 5.06
C LEU A 125 -14.56 -0.29 5.78
N GLY A 126 -13.60 0.34 5.09
CA GLY A 126 -13.03 1.61 5.55
C GLY A 126 -14.05 2.74 5.44
N PRO A 127 -13.81 3.88 6.11
CA PRO A 127 -14.65 5.06 5.95
C PRO A 127 -14.62 5.56 4.51
N ALA A 128 -15.69 6.23 4.09
CA ALA A 128 -15.71 6.92 2.81
C ALA A 128 -14.72 8.10 2.81
N PRO A 129 -14.14 8.46 1.65
CA PRO A 129 -13.33 9.67 1.53
C PRO A 129 -14.13 10.91 1.96
N THR A 130 -13.50 11.76 2.77
CA THR A 130 -14.06 13.05 3.21
C THR A 130 -13.16 14.18 2.71
N PRO A 131 -13.72 15.23 2.08
CA PRO A 131 -12.96 16.40 1.68
C PRO A 131 -12.16 16.99 2.85
N VAL A 132 -10.87 17.25 2.65
CA VAL A 132 -10.03 17.93 3.65
C VAL A 132 -10.41 19.40 3.76
N ILE A 133 -10.75 20.02 2.62
CA ILE A 133 -11.24 21.39 2.53
C ILE A 133 -12.71 21.34 2.13
N MET A 134 -13.57 21.96 2.95
CA MET A 134 -14.99 22.09 2.64
C MET A 134 -15.19 23.24 1.65
N PHE A 135 -15.97 23.03 0.60
CA PHE A 135 -16.21 24.05 -0.44
C PHE A 135 -16.79 25.37 0.11
N ASN A 136 -17.51 25.32 1.24
CA ASN A 136 -18.03 26.52 1.90
C ASN A 136 -16.94 27.43 2.49
N ASP A 137 -15.80 26.87 2.90
CA ASP A 137 -14.69 27.64 3.47
C ASP A 137 -13.87 28.36 2.39
N SER A 138 -14.08 28.00 1.12
CA SER A 138 -13.38 28.58 -0.03
C SER A 138 -14.09 29.82 -0.60
N ILE A 139 -15.37 30.03 -0.30
CA ILE A 139 -16.15 31.19 -0.79
C ILE A 139 -15.79 32.46 -0.02
N SER A 140 -15.30 32.37 1.22
CA SER A 140 -14.92 33.54 2.02
C SER A 140 -13.55 34.15 1.66
N LYS A 141 -12.84 33.59 0.68
CA LYS A 141 -11.51 34.05 0.25
C LYS A 141 -11.45 34.53 -1.21
N LEU A 142 -12.61 34.65 -1.87
CA LEU A 142 -12.79 35.31 -3.17
C LEU A 142 -13.59 36.60 -2.95
#